data_AF-A0A5K1AUV7-F1
#
_entry.id   AF-A0A5K1AUV7-F1
#
_cell.length_a   1.000
_cell.length_b   1.000
_cell.length_c   1.000
_cell.angle_alpha   90.00
_cell.angle_beta   90.00
_cell.angle_gamma   90.00
#
_symmetry.space_group_name_H-M   'P 1'
#
loop_
_entity.id
_entity.type
_entity.pdbx_description
1 polymer ?
#
loop_
_entity_poly.entity_id
_entity_poly.type
_entity_poly.pdbx_seq_one_letter_code
_entity_poly.pdbx_strand_id
1 'polypeptide(L)'
;ITAANKESTFLTKKTETRKHSKGTWRQHGGTETVKCSGGKELFGTKTVFRFHHPGGTPSSWFVTEFCVDKDYRTRHKIPNP
;
A
#
# COMPACT_ATOMS: atom_id res chain seq x y z
N ILE A 1 3.14 25.92 21.73
CA ILE A 1 2.78 24.49 21.87
C ILE A 1 3.28 23.78 20.63
N THR A 2 4.44 23.15 20.73
CA THR A 2 5.09 22.39 19.65
C THR A 2 4.36 21.05 19.53
N ALA A 3 3.28 21.02 18.76
CA ALA A 3 2.63 19.77 18.41
C ALA A 3 3.53 19.05 17.40
N ALA A 4 4.35 18.15 17.92
CA ALA A 4 5.15 17.24 17.12
C ALA A 4 4.26 16.60 16.05
N ASN A 5 4.68 16.78 14.79
CA ASN A 5 4.32 15.95 13.66
C ASN A 5 4.47 14.48 14.08
N LYS A 6 3.40 13.88 14.60
CA LYS A 6 3.22 12.43 14.54
C LYS A 6 2.82 12.14 13.11
N GLU A 7 3.79 12.29 12.20
CA GLU A 7 3.71 11.67 10.88
C GLU A 7 3.38 10.21 11.12
N SER A 8 2.22 9.82 10.62
CA SER A 8 1.64 8.53 10.84
C SER A 8 2.55 7.47 10.22
N THR A 9 3.40 6.86 11.06
CA THR A 9 4.18 5.65 10.74
C THR A 9 3.30 4.47 10.30
N PHE A 10 1.97 4.64 10.31
CA PHE A 10 1.00 3.73 9.71
C PHE A 10 1.25 3.46 8.23
N LEU A 11 1.81 4.43 7.48
CA LEU A 11 1.99 4.31 6.03
C LEU A 11 3.34 3.69 5.59
N THR A 12 4.32 3.55 6.50
CA THR A 12 5.65 3.01 6.13
C THR A 12 5.70 1.47 6.17
N LYS A 13 4.73 0.80 6.81
CA LYS A 13 4.65 -0.67 6.86
C LYS A 13 3.75 -1.20 5.76
N LYS A 14 4.26 -2.16 4.98
CA LYS A 14 3.47 -2.89 3.96
C LYS A 14 2.18 -3.44 4.57
N THR A 15 1.07 -3.31 3.87
CA THR A 15 -0.26 -3.69 4.37
C THR A 15 -0.33 -5.14 4.87
N GLU A 16 0.35 -6.09 4.21
CA GLU A 16 0.47 -7.49 4.64
C GLU A 16 1.08 -7.68 6.04
N THR A 17 1.97 -6.77 6.46
CA THR A 17 2.68 -6.83 7.73
C THR A 17 1.94 -6.12 8.87
N ARG A 18 0.82 -5.44 8.56
CA ARG A 18 -0.01 -4.74 9.54
C ARG A 18 -0.83 -5.77 10.33
N LYS A 19 -0.23 -6.30 11.41
CA LYS A 19 -0.93 -7.13 12.39
C LYS A 19 -2.02 -6.30 13.05
N HIS A 20 -3.28 -6.60 12.78
CA HIS A 20 -4.39 -6.09 13.56
C HIS A 20 -4.69 -7.11 14.67
N SER A 21 -5.04 -6.66 15.88
CA SER A 21 -5.32 -7.53 17.03
C SER A 21 -6.46 -8.53 16.80
N LYS A 22 -7.18 -8.42 15.68
CA LYS A 22 -8.36 -9.20 15.32
C LYS A 22 -8.32 -9.75 13.88
N GLY A 23 -7.16 -9.89 13.24
CA GLY A 23 -7.07 -10.50 11.91
C GLY A 23 -5.86 -10.10 11.09
N THR A 24 -5.85 -10.52 9.82
CA THR A 24 -4.72 -10.31 8.89
C THR A 24 -5.17 -9.80 7.53
N TRP A 25 -4.38 -8.92 6.92
CA TRP A 25 -4.55 -8.53 5.53
C TRP A 25 -3.83 -9.54 4.64
N ARG A 26 -4.53 -10.07 3.65
CA ARG A 26 -3.96 -10.96 2.65
C ARG A 26 -4.18 -10.38 1.27
N GLN A 27 -3.20 -10.55 0.40
CA GLN A 27 -3.33 -10.10 -0.98
C GLN A 27 -4.55 -10.77 -1.63
N HIS A 28 -5.33 -9.97 -2.34
CA HIS A 28 -6.51 -10.40 -3.06
C HIS A 28 -6.30 -10.11 -4.55
N GLY A 29 -6.07 -11.18 -5.32
CA GLY A 29 -5.69 -11.07 -6.73
C GLY A 29 -4.21 -10.78 -6.93
N GLY A 30 -3.86 -10.29 -8.12
CA GLY A 30 -2.49 -9.93 -8.48
C GLY A 30 -2.13 -8.48 -8.13
N THR A 31 -0.84 -8.18 -8.15
CA THR A 31 -0.35 -6.80 -8.17
C THR A 31 -0.46 -6.26 -9.59
N GLU A 32 -1.15 -5.14 -9.76
CA GLU A 32 -1.34 -4.49 -11.04
C GLU A 32 -0.27 -3.40 -11.25
N THR A 33 0.25 -3.31 -12.46
CA THR A 33 1.18 -2.26 -12.87
C THR A 33 0.40 -1.02 -13.27
N VAL A 34 0.71 0.14 -12.66
CA VAL A 34 0.11 1.42 -13.01
C VAL A 34 1.03 2.16 -13.97
N LYS A 35 0.56 2.40 -15.20
CA LYS A 35 1.29 3.11 -16.26
C LYS A 35 0.63 4.46 -16.56
N CYS A 36 1.38 5.40 -17.12
CA CYS A 36 0.80 6.62 -17.71
C CYS A 36 -0.29 6.30 -18.73
N SER A 37 -1.15 7.28 -18.99
CA SER A 37 -2.14 7.31 -20.09
C SER A 37 -1.55 7.10 -21.51
N GLY A 38 -0.22 7.06 -21.65
CA GLY A 38 0.47 6.70 -22.90
C GLY A 38 1.23 5.35 -22.87
N GLY A 39 1.13 4.56 -21.79
CA GLY A 39 1.72 3.22 -21.65
C GLY A 39 3.26 3.14 -21.60
N LYS A 40 3.97 4.24 -21.88
CA LYS A 40 5.44 4.27 -21.98
C LYS A 40 6.16 4.29 -20.64
N GLU A 41 5.53 4.79 -19.59
CA GLU A 41 6.18 4.99 -18.30
C GLU A 41 5.42 4.27 -17.17
N LEU A 42 6.19 3.57 -16.35
CA LEU A 42 5.76 2.94 -15.11
C LEU A 42 5.68 4.00 -13.99
N PHE A 43 4.50 4.21 -13.43
CA PHE A 43 4.29 5.07 -12.27
C PHE A 43 4.47 4.32 -10.96
N GLY A 44 4.07 3.05 -10.94
CA GLY A 44 4.06 2.27 -9.73
C GLY A 44 3.23 1.00 -9.84
N THR A 45 2.84 0.50 -8.69
CA THR A 45 2.00 -0.70 -8.57
C THR A 45 0.79 -0.43 -7.69
N LYS A 46 -0.24 -1.23 -7.92
CA LYS A 46 -1.48 -1.27 -7.16
C LYS A 46 -1.68 -2.70 -6.67
N THR A 47 -1.81 -2.88 -5.36
CA THR A 47 -2.08 -4.19 -4.76
C THR A 47 -3.34 -4.10 -3.92
N VAL A 48 -4.28 -5.01 -4.14
CA VAL A 48 -5.50 -5.10 -3.33
C VAL A 48 -5.30 -6.13 -2.22
N PHE A 49 -5.68 -5.79 -1.01
CA PHE A 49 -5.68 -6.67 0.16
C PHE A 49 -7.10 -6.83 0.67
N ARG A 50 -7.44 -8.05 1.11
CA ARG A 50 -8.69 -8.38 1.79
C ARG A 50 -8.40 -8.76 3.23
N PHE A 51 -9.16 -8.21 4.16
CA PHE A 51 -9.01 -8.56 5.57
C PHE A 51 -9.65 -9.92 5.86
N HIS A 52 -8.97 -10.72 6.67
CA HIS A 52 -9.43 -12.01 7.15
C HIS A 52 -9.50 -12.00 8.67
N HIS A 53 -10.66 -12.37 9.20
CA HIS A 53 -10.90 -12.55 10.63
C HIS A 53 -10.05 -13.69 11.22
N PRO A 54 -9.94 -13.80 12.56
CA PRO A 54 -9.28 -14.94 13.19
C PRO A 54 -10.00 -16.23 12.74
N GLY A 55 -9.23 -17.27 12.41
CA GLY A 55 -9.77 -18.48 11.79
C GLY A 55 -9.81 -18.46 10.25
N GLY A 56 -9.46 -17.33 9.62
CA GLY A 56 -9.28 -17.24 8.17
C GLY A 56 -10.54 -16.92 7.36
N THR A 57 -11.66 -16.60 8.02
CA THR A 57 -12.89 -16.17 7.33
C THR A 57 -12.66 -14.82 6.63
N PRO A 58 -12.91 -14.72 5.32
CA PRO A 58 -12.71 -13.48 4.59
C PRO A 58 -13.83 -12.47 4.88
N SER A 59 -13.47 -11.21 5.12
CA SER A 59 -14.41 -10.11 5.40
C SER A 59 -14.87 -9.40 4.12
N SER A 60 -15.73 -8.39 4.22
CA SER A 60 -16.02 -7.44 3.12
C SER A 60 -15.07 -6.24 3.09
N TRP A 61 -14.04 -6.21 3.93
CA TRP A 61 -13.11 -5.08 4.02
C TRP A 61 -11.92 -5.28 3.09
N PHE A 62 -11.66 -4.25 2.28
CA PHE A 62 -10.58 -4.20 1.31
C PHE A 62 -9.75 -2.93 1.52
N VAL A 63 -8.45 -3.06 1.27
CA VAL A 63 -7.51 -1.93 1.20
C VAL A 63 -6.77 -2.04 -0.13
N THR A 64 -6.65 -0.93 -0.83
CA THR A 64 -5.80 -0.83 -2.02
C THR A 64 -4.54 -0.06 -1.64
N GLU A 65 -3.39 -0.71 -1.79
CA GLU A 65 -2.08 -0.11 -1.59
C GLU A 65 -1.51 0.33 -2.95
N PHE A 66 -1.11 1.60 -3.04
CA PHE A 66 -0.39 2.13 -4.19
C PHE A 66 1.06 2.40 -3.81
N CYS A 67 1.98 1.81 -4.54
CA CYS A 67 3.42 2.00 -4.35
C CYS A 67 3.98 2.69 -5.58
N VAL A 68 4.59 3.86 -5.40
CA VAL A 68 5.26 4.56 -6.50
C VAL A 68 6.54 3.79 -6.86
N ASP A 69 6.78 3.62 -8.15
CA ASP A 69 7.98 2.97 -8.66
C ASP A 69 9.25 3.72 -8.24
N LYS A 70 10.31 2.98 -7.90
CA LYS A 70 11.56 3.56 -7.38
C LYS A 70 12.24 4.44 -8.42
N ASP A 71 12.24 4.01 -9.68
CA ASP A 71 12.89 4.74 -10.76
C ASP A 71 12.08 5.99 -11.09
N TYR A 72 10.74 5.88 -11.08
CA TYR A 72 9.85 7.03 -11.20
C TYR A 72 10.12 8.08 -10.10
N ARG A 73 10.18 7.66 -8.83
CA ARG A 73 10.53 8.57 -7.73
C ARG A 73 11.86 9.27 -7.92
N THR A 74 12.87 8.51 -8.35
CA THR A 74 14.22 9.03 -8.57
C THR A 74 14.24 10.08 -9.68
N ARG A 75 13.62 9.80 -10.83
CA ARG A 75 13.52 10.74 -11.96
C ARG A 75 12.81 12.03 -11.59
N HIS A 76 11.77 11.94 -10.76
CA HIS A 76 10.93 13.07 -10.37
C HIS A 76 11.30 13.70 -9.02
N LYS A 77 12.39 13.28 -8.39
CA LYS A 77 12.85 13.77 -7.08
C LYS A 77 11.76 13.74 -5.99
N ILE A 78 10.94 12.69 -5.99
CA ILE A 78 9.86 12.50 -5.01
C ILE A 78 10.49 12.00 -3.69
N PRO A 79 10.22 12.66 -2.55
CA PRO A 79 10.73 12.21 -1.25
C PRO A 79 10.26 10.79 -0.91
N ASN A 80 11.10 10.06 -0.18
CA ASN A 80 10.66 8.79 0.39
C ASN A 80 9.75 9.06 1.61
N PRO A 81 8.67 8.27 1.78
CA PRO A 81 7.85 8.27 2.98
C PRO A 81 8.62 7.67 4.17
#